data_AF-R0LSL5-F1
#
_entry.id   AF-R0LSL5-F1
#
_cell.length_a   1.000
_cell.length_b   1.000
_cell.length_c   1.000
_cell.angle_alpha   90.00
_cell.angle_beta   90.00
_cell.angle_gamma   90.00
#
_symmetry.space_group_name_H-M   'P 1'
#
loop_
_entity.id
_entity.type
_entity.pdbx_description
1 polymer ?
#
loop_
_entity_poly.entity_id
_entity_poly.type
_entity_poly.pdbx_seq_one_letter_code
_entity_poly.pdbx_strand_id
1 'polypeptide(L)'
;LEEEQLLDARYRLQEVAGGSVALPVLEAAGGSSEGFVAFLLVHVPPAEPHPLQGSQRAASVRTPAQKLRSELRRMVLGLGESWSEELEHDVPRSWQRHGDLVLLSEDSFRAALWTKLGPALWETVASALGAQRLARRGRVLPGGMRSPSVTLLLGQDGWVEHVDNGIRYTFDVTKCMFSPGNITEKLRVASLPCAGEVLVDLYAG
;
A
#
# COMPACT_ATOMS: atom_id res chain seq x y z
N LEU A 1 16.23 11.53 -23.71
CA LEU A 1 14.97 12.19 -23.25
C LEU A 1 14.98 12.40 -21.74
N GLU A 2 15.23 11.37 -20.93
CA GLU A 2 15.36 11.53 -19.46
C GLU A 2 16.61 12.31 -19.05
N GLU A 3 17.79 11.99 -19.60
CA GLU A 3 19.05 12.73 -19.34
C GLU A 3 18.96 14.21 -19.72
N GLU A 4 18.21 14.50 -20.80
CA GLU A 4 17.96 15.85 -21.31
C GLU A 4 16.76 16.55 -20.63
N GLN A 5 16.11 15.90 -19.65
CA GLN A 5 14.91 16.40 -18.95
C GLN A 5 13.74 16.81 -19.86
N LEU A 6 13.62 16.18 -21.02
CA LEU A 6 12.59 16.49 -22.02
C LEU A 6 11.31 15.69 -21.83
N LEU A 7 11.30 14.69 -20.95
CA LEU A 7 10.13 13.83 -20.72
C LEU A 7 9.11 14.53 -19.79
N ASP A 8 7.85 14.62 -20.20
CA ASP A 8 6.78 15.09 -19.33
C ASP A 8 6.31 13.97 -18.39
N ALA A 9 6.96 13.91 -17.22
CA ALA A 9 6.69 12.93 -16.18
C ALA A 9 5.26 13.00 -15.59
N ARG A 10 4.42 13.96 -16.00
CA ARG A 10 3.01 14.04 -15.62
C ARG A 10 2.15 13.08 -16.42
N TYR A 11 2.62 12.48 -17.51
CA TYR A 11 1.83 11.55 -18.31
C TYR A 11 2.42 10.14 -18.26
N ARG A 12 1.60 9.12 -18.53
CA ARG A 12 2.06 7.75 -18.71
C ARG A 12 2.40 7.52 -20.17
N LEU A 13 3.32 6.59 -20.44
CA LEU A 13 3.53 6.04 -21.78
C LEU A 13 2.22 5.43 -22.30
N GLN A 14 1.92 5.63 -23.57
CA GLN A 14 0.71 5.09 -24.19
C GLN A 14 1.09 4.15 -25.32
N GLU A 15 0.53 2.95 -25.34
CA GLU A 15 0.64 2.09 -26.52
C GLU A 15 -0.19 2.68 -27.66
N VAL A 16 0.42 2.73 -28.83
CA VAL A 16 -0.20 3.18 -30.08
C VAL A 16 -0.35 1.96 -30.99
N ALA A 17 -1.29 2.03 -31.94
CA ALA A 17 -1.50 0.97 -32.93
C ALA A 17 -0.17 0.58 -33.61
N GLY A 18 0.03 -0.73 -33.83
CA GLY A 18 1.24 -1.25 -34.45
C GLY A 18 2.40 -1.53 -33.51
N GLY A 19 2.17 -1.63 -32.19
CA GLY A 19 3.20 -2.01 -31.21
C GLY A 19 4.20 -0.88 -30.89
N SER A 20 3.86 0.36 -31.25
CA SER A 20 4.65 1.55 -30.93
C SER A 20 4.21 2.15 -29.60
N VAL A 21 5.06 2.97 -28.98
CA VAL A 21 4.77 3.64 -27.72
C VAL A 21 4.93 5.14 -27.88
N ALA A 22 3.91 5.91 -27.51
CA ALA A 22 3.96 7.36 -27.45
C ALA A 22 4.65 7.81 -26.15
N LEU A 23 5.68 8.65 -26.31
CA LEU A 23 6.45 9.25 -25.23
C LEU A 23 5.94 10.68 -24.98
N PRO A 24 5.54 11.04 -23.75
CA PRO A 24 5.11 12.40 -23.45
C PRO A 24 6.33 13.32 -23.34
N VAL A 25 6.43 14.33 -24.20
CA VAL A 25 7.58 15.24 -24.26
C VAL A 25 7.13 16.65 -23.86
N LEU A 26 7.95 17.35 -23.06
CA LEU A 26 7.69 18.74 -22.69
C LEU A 26 7.86 19.63 -23.92
N GLU A 27 6.83 20.41 -24.22
CA GLU A 27 6.95 21.48 -25.22
C GLU A 27 7.89 22.55 -24.66
N ALA A 28 8.94 22.90 -25.39
CA ALA A 28 9.93 23.88 -24.94
C ALA A 28 9.24 25.23 -24.71
N ALA A 29 8.97 25.57 -23.45
CA ALA A 29 8.36 26.81 -23.05
C ALA A 29 9.35 27.97 -23.31
N GLY A 30 9.23 28.58 -24.49
CA GLY A 30 9.97 29.79 -24.87
C GLY A 30 11.38 29.55 -25.39
N GLY A 31 11.52 29.56 -26.73
CA GLY A 31 12.72 30.10 -27.38
C GLY A 31 13.91 29.15 -27.55
N SER A 32 13.73 28.02 -28.24
CA SER A 32 14.67 27.49 -29.26
C SER A 32 14.17 26.13 -29.76
N SER A 33 13.13 26.15 -30.59
CA SER A 33 12.55 24.95 -31.21
C SER A 33 13.53 24.20 -32.12
N GLU A 34 14.62 24.83 -32.57
CA GLU A 34 15.54 24.23 -33.55
C GLU A 34 16.38 23.08 -32.95
N GLY A 35 16.91 23.23 -31.74
CA GLY A 35 17.72 22.17 -31.10
C GLY A 35 16.89 20.95 -30.70
N PHE A 36 15.69 21.19 -30.19
CA PHE A 36 14.74 20.15 -29.78
C PHE A 36 14.24 19.33 -30.98
N VAL A 37 13.84 20.00 -32.06
CA VAL A 37 13.39 19.34 -33.29
C VAL A 37 14.55 18.63 -33.98
N ALA A 38 15.76 19.20 -33.98
CA ALA A 38 16.95 18.54 -34.54
C ALA A 38 17.33 17.27 -33.75
N PHE A 39 17.29 17.29 -32.42
CA PHE A 39 17.56 16.10 -31.60
C PHE A 39 16.56 14.98 -31.88
N LEU A 40 15.26 15.31 -31.94
CA LEU A 40 14.20 14.36 -32.26
C LEU A 40 14.32 13.82 -33.68
N LEU A 41 14.62 14.66 -34.68
CA LEU A 41 14.82 14.24 -36.09
C LEU A 41 15.99 13.28 -36.29
N VAL A 42 17.03 13.36 -35.44
CA VAL A 42 18.20 12.48 -35.53
C VAL A 42 17.98 11.14 -34.84
N HIS A 43 17.20 11.11 -33.74
CA HIS A 43 17.11 9.92 -32.87
C HIS A 43 15.74 9.25 -32.85
N VAL A 44 14.71 9.89 -33.39
CA VAL A 44 13.34 9.38 -33.41
C VAL A 44 12.89 9.29 -34.88
N PRO A 45 12.43 8.12 -35.36
CA PRO A 45 11.88 8.02 -36.70
C PRO A 45 10.71 9.00 -36.86
N PRO A 46 10.50 9.58 -38.05
CA PRO A 46 9.42 10.53 -38.29
C PRO A 46 8.09 9.89 -37.91
N ALA A 47 7.48 10.40 -36.84
CA ALA A 47 6.21 9.95 -36.31
C ALA A 47 5.24 11.12 -36.29
N GLU A 48 3.98 10.89 -36.66
CA GLU A 48 2.97 11.92 -36.55
C GLU A 48 2.77 12.31 -35.08
N PRO A 49 2.60 13.59 -34.75
CA PRO A 49 2.28 14.00 -33.38
C PRO A 49 0.90 13.45 -33.00
N HIS A 50 0.88 12.57 -31.99
CA HIS A 50 -0.36 12.01 -31.45
C HIS A 50 -0.80 12.85 -30.24
N PRO A 51 -1.99 13.47 -30.26
CA PRO A 51 -2.52 14.15 -29.08
C PRO A 51 -2.68 13.13 -27.94
N LEU A 52 -2.08 13.43 -26.78
CA LEU A 52 -2.17 12.56 -25.60
C LEU A 52 -3.63 12.42 -25.18
N GLN A 53 -4.18 11.21 -25.29
CA GLN A 53 -5.54 10.88 -24.84
C GLN A 53 -5.44 10.02 -23.58
N GLY A 54 -5.45 10.64 -22.40
CA GLY A 54 -5.46 9.87 -21.15
C GLY A 54 -4.99 10.63 -19.92
N SER A 55 -5.45 10.14 -18.76
CA SER A 55 -5.23 10.69 -17.42
C SER A 55 -3.81 11.23 -17.25
N GLN A 56 -3.70 12.54 -16.98
CA GLN A 56 -2.57 13.06 -16.21
C GLN A 56 -2.34 12.09 -15.05
N ARG A 57 -1.08 11.77 -14.71
CA ARG A 57 -0.75 11.26 -13.39
C ARG A 57 -1.45 12.21 -12.43
N ALA A 58 -2.56 11.76 -11.83
CA ALA A 58 -3.32 12.57 -10.91
C ALA A 58 -2.32 13.19 -9.95
N ALA A 59 -2.28 14.53 -9.90
CA ALA A 59 -1.30 15.31 -9.18
C ALA A 59 -0.94 14.58 -7.88
N SER A 60 0.27 14.00 -7.79
CA SER A 60 0.79 13.29 -6.62
C SER A 60 -0.30 12.54 -5.83
N VAL A 61 -0.76 11.37 -6.31
CA VAL A 61 -1.62 10.49 -5.49
C VAL A 61 -0.89 10.22 -4.17
N ARG A 62 -1.38 10.84 -3.08
CA ARG A 62 -0.78 10.68 -1.75
C ARG A 62 -0.84 9.20 -1.39
N THR A 63 0.26 8.67 -0.89
CA THR A 63 0.27 7.30 -0.38
C THR A 63 -0.70 7.20 0.81
N PRO A 64 -1.26 6.02 1.11
CA PRO A 64 -2.12 5.85 2.28
C PRO A 64 -1.47 6.33 3.58
N ALA A 65 -0.14 6.16 3.72
CA ALA A 65 0.61 6.67 4.87
C ALA A 65 0.66 8.21 4.92
N GLN A 66 0.86 8.87 3.78
CA GLN A 66 0.81 10.34 3.67
C GLN A 66 -0.59 10.86 3.95
N LYS A 67 -1.62 10.21 3.40
CA LYS A 67 -3.03 10.54 3.66
C LYS A 67 -3.31 10.44 5.16
N LEU A 68 -2.99 9.29 5.77
CA LEU A 68 -3.14 9.04 7.21
C LEU A 68 -2.52 10.16 8.06
N ARG A 69 -1.24 10.48 7.83
CA ARG A 69 -0.56 11.56 8.56
C ARG A 69 -1.26 12.90 8.39
N SER A 70 -1.69 13.23 7.16
CA SER A 70 -2.36 14.50 6.90
C SER A 70 -3.73 14.63 7.58
N GLU A 71 -4.48 13.52 7.67
CA GLU A 71 -5.77 13.48 8.38
C GLU A 71 -5.57 13.61 9.89
N LEU A 72 -4.66 12.80 10.47
CA LEU A 72 -4.36 12.82 11.90
C LEU A 72 -3.83 14.18 12.35
N ARG A 73 -2.95 14.79 11.56
CA ARG A 73 -2.43 16.14 11.85
C ARG A 73 -3.54 17.17 11.88
N ARG A 74 -4.52 17.08 10.97
CA ARG A 74 -5.68 17.97 10.98
C ARG A 74 -6.52 17.77 12.23
N MET A 75 -6.76 16.52 12.64
CA MET A 75 -7.51 16.23 13.87
C MET A 75 -6.82 16.79 15.12
N VAL A 76 -5.51 16.58 15.26
CA VAL A 76 -4.71 17.08 16.39
C VAL A 76 -4.75 18.61 16.45
N LEU A 77 -4.51 19.28 15.33
CA LEU A 77 -4.59 20.75 15.26
C LEU A 77 -6.01 21.26 15.52
N GLY A 78 -7.04 20.51 15.11
CA GLY A 78 -8.44 20.84 15.37
C GLY A 78 -8.83 20.77 16.85
N LEU A 79 -8.09 20.01 17.67
CA LEU A 79 -8.23 20.00 19.12
C LEU A 79 -7.49 21.16 19.81
N GLY A 80 -6.77 22.00 19.06
CA GLY A 80 -5.89 23.04 19.61
C GLY A 80 -4.55 22.50 20.13
N GLU A 81 -4.24 21.24 19.83
CA GLU A 81 -3.01 20.57 20.25
C GLU A 81 -1.95 20.67 19.14
N SER A 82 -0.67 20.65 19.51
CA SER A 82 0.44 20.75 18.55
C SER A 82 0.86 19.38 18.02
N TRP A 83 1.31 19.33 16.76
CA TRP A 83 1.87 18.12 16.17
C TRP A 83 3.34 17.97 16.59
N SER A 84 3.62 17.11 17.57
CA SER A 84 4.96 16.84 18.06
C SER A 84 5.69 15.77 17.23
N GLU A 85 7.02 15.71 17.39
CA GLU A 85 7.85 14.65 16.80
C GLU A 85 7.49 13.26 17.35
N GLU A 86 7.07 13.17 18.61
CA GLU A 86 6.57 11.93 19.22
C GLU A 86 5.37 11.40 18.42
N LEU A 87 4.38 12.25 18.13
CA LEU A 87 3.21 11.85 17.36
C LEU A 87 3.57 11.43 15.93
N GLU A 88 4.52 12.12 15.28
CA GLU A 88 4.99 11.75 13.94
C GLU A 88 5.60 10.34 13.91
N HIS A 89 6.35 9.97 14.94
CA HIS A 89 6.97 8.64 15.06
C HIS A 89 5.99 7.56 15.49
N ASP A 90 4.95 7.92 16.24
CA ASP A 90 3.95 7.01 16.79
C ASP A 90 2.86 6.63 15.77
N VAL A 91 2.81 7.28 14.61
CA VAL A 91 1.95 6.90 13.47
C VAL A 91 2.55 5.73 12.68
N PRO A 92 1.75 4.69 12.35
CA PRO A 92 2.25 3.52 11.65
C PRO A 92 2.76 3.86 10.24
N ARG A 93 3.88 3.26 9.87
CA ARG A 93 4.47 3.36 8.52
C ARG A 93 4.12 2.18 7.62
N SER A 94 3.75 1.07 8.22
CA SER A 94 3.30 -0.15 7.56
C SER A 94 2.20 -0.81 8.38
N TRP A 95 1.41 -1.66 7.73
CA TRP A 95 0.33 -2.42 8.33
C TRP A 95 0.07 -3.67 7.49
N GLN A 96 -0.52 -4.68 8.11
CA GLN A 96 -0.98 -5.87 7.40
C GLN A 96 -2.45 -5.67 7.03
N ARG A 97 -2.85 -6.19 5.86
CA ARG A 97 -4.21 -6.02 5.33
C ARG A 97 -4.78 -7.35 4.87
N HIS A 98 -6.03 -7.60 5.25
CA HIS A 98 -6.86 -8.69 4.75
C HIS A 98 -8.21 -8.13 4.31
N GLY A 99 -8.41 -7.98 3.00
CA GLY A 99 -9.63 -7.39 2.45
C GLY A 99 -9.88 -5.97 2.98
N ASP A 100 -10.91 -5.80 3.78
CA ASP A 100 -11.35 -4.56 4.40
C ASP A 100 -10.83 -4.36 5.85
N LEU A 101 -10.13 -5.35 6.41
CA LEU A 101 -9.54 -5.30 7.74
C LEU A 101 -8.05 -4.96 7.67
N VAL A 102 -7.63 -3.98 8.47
CA VAL A 102 -6.22 -3.60 8.64
C VAL A 102 -5.74 -3.90 10.06
N LEU A 103 -4.59 -4.58 10.14
CA LEU A 103 -3.88 -4.90 11.37
C LEU A 103 -2.74 -3.90 11.60
N LEU A 104 -2.89 -3.07 12.62
CA LEU A 104 -1.91 -2.09 13.08
C LEU A 104 -0.95 -2.72 14.09
N SER A 105 0.29 -2.24 14.14
CA SER A 105 1.25 -2.65 15.18
C SER A 105 0.79 -2.18 16.56
N GLU A 106 1.09 -2.95 17.61
CA GLU A 106 0.97 -2.50 19.00
C GLU A 106 1.86 -1.30 19.33
N ASP A 107 2.93 -1.12 18.57
CA ASP A 107 3.88 -0.01 18.72
C ASP A 107 3.37 1.32 18.14
N SER A 108 2.13 1.38 17.65
CA SER A 108 1.54 2.58 17.06
C SER A 108 0.40 3.13 17.91
N PHE A 109 0.22 4.45 17.86
CA PHE A 109 -0.79 5.17 18.62
C PHE A 109 -0.71 4.91 20.13
N ARG A 110 0.49 5.06 20.71
CA ARG A 110 0.79 4.91 22.14
C ARG A 110 0.68 6.23 22.92
N ALA A 111 0.89 7.36 22.28
CA ALA A 111 0.82 8.66 22.91
C ALA A 111 -0.60 8.92 23.48
N ALA A 112 -0.67 9.47 24.70
CA ALA A 112 -1.94 9.71 25.41
C ALA A 112 -2.89 10.64 24.65
N LEU A 113 -2.37 11.48 23.76
CA LEU A 113 -3.18 12.37 22.93
C LEU A 113 -4.12 11.60 22.00
N TRP A 114 -3.71 10.45 21.46
CA TRP A 114 -4.56 9.63 20.60
C TRP A 114 -5.81 9.15 21.31
N THR A 115 -5.72 8.87 22.62
CA THR A 115 -6.87 8.50 23.44
C THR A 115 -7.90 9.63 23.53
N LYS A 116 -7.46 10.90 23.51
CA LYS A 116 -8.38 12.06 23.53
C LYS A 116 -9.25 12.15 22.27
N LEU A 117 -8.77 11.63 21.13
CA LEU A 117 -9.55 11.61 19.87
C LEU A 117 -10.67 10.57 19.88
N GLY A 118 -10.61 9.60 20.80
CA GLY A 118 -11.67 8.61 20.98
C GLY A 118 -11.99 7.79 19.72
N PRO A 119 -13.25 7.36 19.51
CA PRO A 119 -13.65 6.53 18.38
C PRO A 119 -13.39 7.14 17.00
N ALA A 120 -13.47 8.47 16.89
CA ALA A 120 -13.26 9.20 15.63
C ALA A 120 -11.84 9.00 15.06
N LEU A 121 -10.85 8.71 15.92
CA LEU A 121 -9.51 8.31 15.48
C LEU A 121 -9.58 7.08 14.57
N TRP A 122 -10.25 6.01 15.03
CA TRP A 122 -10.26 4.74 14.32
C TRP A 122 -11.02 4.82 13.00
N GLU A 123 -12.12 5.56 12.96
CA GLU A 123 -12.85 5.84 11.71
C GLU A 123 -11.96 6.58 10.69
N THR A 124 -11.21 7.58 11.16
CA THR A 124 -10.30 8.36 10.33
C THR A 124 -9.14 7.49 9.82
N VAL A 125 -8.56 6.66 10.69
CA VAL A 125 -7.49 5.72 10.31
C VAL A 125 -8.00 4.73 9.27
N ALA A 126 -9.18 4.13 9.48
CA ALA A 126 -9.77 3.17 8.54
C ALA A 126 -10.01 3.81 7.17
N SER A 127 -10.64 5.00 7.14
CA SER A 127 -10.87 5.76 5.91
C SER A 127 -9.58 6.18 5.19
N ALA A 128 -8.55 6.58 5.94
CA ALA A 128 -7.25 6.95 5.38
C ALA A 128 -6.55 5.75 4.74
N LEU A 129 -6.68 4.56 5.35
CA LEU A 129 -6.08 3.31 4.88
C LEU A 129 -6.98 2.55 3.88
N GLY A 130 -8.17 3.08 3.56
CA GLY A 130 -9.13 2.45 2.66
C GLY A 130 -9.65 1.12 3.20
N ALA A 131 -9.89 1.06 4.50
CA ALA A 131 -10.37 -0.09 5.25
C ALA A 131 -11.72 0.24 5.92
N GLN A 132 -12.47 -0.78 6.32
CA GLN A 132 -13.70 -0.62 7.11
C GLN A 132 -13.49 -1.08 8.56
N ARG A 133 -12.55 -2.01 8.78
CA ARG A 133 -12.25 -2.60 10.08
C ARG A 133 -10.80 -2.38 10.45
N LEU A 134 -10.54 -2.19 11.73
CA LEU A 134 -9.20 -2.04 12.30
C LEU A 134 -9.03 -2.98 13.47
N ALA A 135 -7.84 -3.56 13.57
CA ALA A 135 -7.42 -4.30 14.72
C ALA A 135 -5.97 -3.98 15.07
N ARG A 136 -5.64 -4.05 16.35
CA ARG A 136 -4.28 -3.95 16.86
C ARG A 136 -3.71 -5.35 17.01
N ARG A 137 -2.53 -5.58 16.45
CA ARG A 137 -1.79 -6.82 16.56
C ARG A 137 -0.57 -6.61 17.45
N GLY A 138 -0.57 -7.29 18.58
CA GLY A 138 0.57 -7.39 19.48
C GLY A 138 1.45 -8.60 19.19
N ARG A 139 2.46 -8.79 20.04
CA ARG A 139 3.30 -10.00 20.02
C ARG A 139 2.47 -11.25 20.23
N VAL A 140 2.78 -12.27 19.43
CA VAL A 140 2.25 -13.64 19.63
C VAL A 140 2.60 -14.12 21.03
N LEU A 141 1.62 -14.68 21.73
CA LEU A 141 1.79 -15.08 23.12
C LEU A 141 2.85 -16.18 23.25
N PRO A 142 3.74 -16.11 24.26
CA PRO A 142 4.71 -17.15 24.54
C PRO A 142 3.97 -18.37 25.11
N GLY A 143 3.63 -19.33 24.26
CA GLY A 143 2.98 -20.57 24.65
C GLY A 143 2.98 -21.57 23.50
N GLY A 144 2.71 -22.85 23.80
CA GLY A 144 2.71 -23.92 22.80
C GLY A 144 1.73 -23.68 21.65
N MET A 145 0.58 -23.07 21.94
CA MET A 145 -0.46 -22.75 20.97
C MET A 145 -0.15 -21.51 20.12
N ARG A 146 0.88 -20.72 20.46
CA ARG A 146 1.27 -19.49 19.74
C ARG A 146 0.06 -18.59 19.41
N SER A 147 -0.83 -18.42 20.38
CA SER A 147 -2.09 -17.69 20.20
C SER A 147 -1.83 -16.23 19.77
N PRO A 148 -2.62 -15.69 18.84
CA PRO A 148 -2.51 -14.30 18.44
C PRO A 148 -2.88 -13.37 19.60
N SER A 149 -2.18 -12.25 19.73
CA SER A 149 -2.61 -11.13 20.57
C SER A 149 -3.20 -10.07 19.64
N VAL A 150 -4.51 -10.12 19.41
CA VAL A 150 -5.20 -9.19 18.52
C VAL A 150 -6.44 -8.63 19.20
N THR A 151 -6.61 -7.31 19.12
CA THR A 151 -7.76 -6.57 19.69
C THR A 151 -8.42 -5.76 18.59
N LEU A 152 -9.74 -5.91 18.41
CA LEU A 152 -10.50 -5.09 17.47
C LEU A 152 -10.58 -3.64 17.98
N LEU A 153 -10.25 -2.69 17.10
CA LEU A 153 -10.34 -1.25 17.36
C LEU A 153 -11.57 -0.63 16.68
N LEU A 154 -11.95 -1.17 15.51
CA LEU A 154 -13.12 -0.78 14.74
C LEU A 154 -13.66 -1.99 13.98
N GLY A 155 -14.97 -2.24 14.06
CA GLY A 155 -15.63 -3.40 13.46
C GLY A 155 -16.15 -4.41 14.50
N GLN A 156 -16.96 -5.37 14.06
CA GLN A 156 -17.69 -6.28 14.94
C GLN A 156 -17.02 -7.65 15.10
N ASP A 157 -16.23 -8.09 14.12
CA ASP A 157 -15.57 -9.38 14.12
C ASP A 157 -14.22 -9.35 13.41
N GLY A 158 -13.41 -10.38 13.69
CA GLY A 158 -12.09 -10.59 13.12
C GLY A 158 -12.04 -11.55 11.94
N TRP A 159 -13.18 -11.97 11.37
CA TRP A 159 -13.16 -12.89 10.23
C TRP A 159 -12.64 -12.20 8.99
N VAL A 160 -11.65 -12.83 8.37
CA VAL A 160 -11.02 -12.34 7.16
C VAL A 160 -10.84 -13.47 6.16
N GLU A 161 -10.73 -13.05 4.91
CA GLU A 161 -10.32 -13.90 3.81
C GLU A 161 -8.96 -13.43 3.31
N HIS A 162 -8.04 -14.37 3.13
CA HIS A 162 -6.70 -14.12 2.62
C HIS A 162 -6.40 -15.07 1.47
N VAL A 163 -5.76 -14.57 0.41
CA VAL A 163 -5.39 -15.40 -0.74
C VAL A 163 -3.87 -15.42 -0.86
N ASP A 164 -3.30 -16.62 -0.76
CA ASP A 164 -1.87 -16.89 -0.96
C ASP A 164 -1.73 -18.02 -1.99
N ASN A 165 -0.92 -17.81 -3.03
CA ASN A 165 -0.70 -18.80 -4.10
C ASN A 165 -2.00 -19.39 -4.71
N GLY A 166 -3.02 -18.55 -4.89
CA GLY A 166 -4.33 -18.98 -5.39
C GLY A 166 -5.19 -19.78 -4.40
N ILE A 167 -4.70 -20.06 -3.20
CA ILE A 167 -5.45 -20.71 -2.12
C ILE A 167 -6.11 -19.65 -1.25
N ARG A 168 -7.40 -19.83 -0.98
CA ARG A 168 -8.21 -18.95 -0.16
C ARG A 168 -8.30 -19.50 1.27
N TYR A 169 -7.82 -18.72 2.22
CA TYR A 169 -7.88 -18.99 3.65
C TYR A 169 -8.96 -18.12 4.28
N THR A 170 -9.79 -18.71 5.14
CA THR A 170 -10.78 -17.98 5.95
C THR A 170 -10.52 -18.26 7.41
N PHE A 171 -10.27 -17.23 8.21
CA PHE A 171 -9.93 -17.39 9.63
C PHE A 171 -10.30 -16.14 10.42
N ASP A 172 -10.39 -16.29 11.74
CA ASP A 172 -10.59 -15.20 12.68
C ASP A 172 -9.21 -14.72 13.18
N VAL A 173 -8.84 -13.48 12.83
CA VAL A 173 -7.53 -12.90 13.22
C VAL A 173 -7.33 -12.80 14.73
N THR A 174 -8.41 -12.89 15.52
CA THR A 174 -8.35 -12.87 16.99
C THR A 174 -8.09 -14.24 17.60
N LYS A 175 -8.18 -15.32 16.81
CA LYS A 175 -8.11 -16.71 17.29
C LYS A 175 -7.03 -17.52 16.59
N CYS A 176 -6.77 -17.25 15.33
CA CYS A 176 -5.82 -17.99 14.51
C CYS A 176 -4.57 -17.15 14.22
N MET A 177 -3.40 -17.76 14.36
CA MET A 177 -2.14 -17.11 14.01
C MET A 177 -1.90 -17.27 12.51
N PHE A 178 -1.71 -16.15 11.81
CA PHE A 178 -1.38 -16.15 10.39
C PHE A 178 -0.10 -15.36 10.14
N SER A 179 0.89 -16.01 9.51
CA SER A 179 2.16 -15.39 9.16
C SER A 179 2.29 -15.26 7.64
N PRO A 180 2.12 -14.06 7.06
CA PRO A 180 2.30 -13.87 5.62
C PRO A 180 3.75 -14.10 5.15
N GLY A 181 4.72 -14.02 6.08
CA GLY A 181 6.14 -14.17 5.76
C GLY A 181 6.59 -15.59 5.41
N ASN A 182 5.71 -16.60 5.55
CA ASN A 182 6.06 -17.99 5.27
C ASN A 182 5.73 -18.45 3.84
N ILE A 183 5.25 -17.55 2.96
CA ILE A 183 4.80 -17.92 1.62
C ILE A 183 5.89 -18.61 0.79
N THR A 184 7.14 -18.13 0.87
CA THR A 184 8.28 -18.75 0.16
C THR A 184 8.48 -20.20 0.60
N GLU A 185 8.34 -20.48 1.90
CA GLU A 185 8.50 -21.82 2.44
C GLU A 185 7.31 -22.72 2.07
N LYS A 186 6.08 -22.18 2.10
CA LYS A 186 4.88 -22.89 1.61
C LYS A 186 5.05 -23.32 0.15
N LEU A 187 5.55 -22.43 -0.71
CA LEU A 187 5.81 -22.73 -2.12
C LEU A 187 6.92 -23.78 -2.29
N ARG A 188 7.98 -23.69 -1.48
CA ARG A 188 9.06 -24.69 -1.47
C ARG A 188 8.51 -26.08 -1.13
N VAL A 189 7.72 -26.20 -0.06
CA VAL A 189 7.09 -27.47 0.34
C VAL A 189 6.09 -27.96 -0.71
N ALA A 190 5.30 -27.06 -1.29
CA ALA A 190 4.34 -27.40 -2.36
C ALA A 190 5.01 -27.94 -3.63
N SER A 191 6.30 -27.66 -3.85
CA SER A 191 7.05 -28.14 -5.01
C SER A 191 7.60 -29.57 -4.84
N LEU A 192 7.47 -30.18 -3.65
CA LEU A 192 7.98 -31.52 -3.40
C LEU A 192 7.16 -32.58 -4.17
N PRO A 193 7.82 -33.62 -4.75
CA PRO A 193 7.13 -34.69 -5.45
C PRO A 193 6.47 -35.64 -4.44
N CYS A 194 5.24 -35.33 -4.04
CA CYS A 194 4.49 -36.09 -3.03
C CYS A 194 3.27 -36.84 -3.61
N ALA A 195 3.25 -37.09 -4.92
CA ALA A 195 2.15 -37.82 -5.54
C ALA A 195 2.08 -39.27 -5.00
N GLY A 196 0.95 -39.63 -4.40
CA GLY A 196 0.74 -40.95 -3.79
C GLY A 196 1.20 -41.07 -2.32
N GLU A 197 1.74 -40.00 -1.74
CA GLU A 197 2.21 -39.98 -0.35
C GLU A 197 1.11 -39.57 0.64
N VAL A 198 1.29 -39.96 1.91
CA VAL A 198 0.48 -39.46 3.03
C VAL A 198 1.22 -38.31 3.71
N LEU A 199 0.64 -37.12 3.64
CA LEU A 199 1.19 -35.93 4.29
C LEU A 199 0.51 -35.68 5.64
N VAL A 200 1.32 -35.40 6.66
CA VAL A 200 0.84 -35.04 8.00
C VAL A 200 1.33 -33.63 8.31
N ASP A 201 0.39 -32.70 8.46
CA ASP A 201 0.68 -31.36 8.99
C ASP A 201 0.34 -31.33 10.48
N LEU A 202 1.39 -31.26 11.30
CA LEU A 202 1.27 -31.26 12.76
C LEU A 202 0.67 -29.96 13.31
N TYR A 203 0.74 -28.86 12.55
CA TYR A 203 0.34 -27.52 12.97
C TYR A 203 -0.28 -26.75 11.80
N ALA A 204 -1.41 -27.24 11.30
CA ALA A 204 -2.04 -26.80 10.04
C ALA A 204 -2.77 -25.43 10.10
N GLY A 205 -2.68 -24.71 11.21
CA GLY A 205 -3.36 -23.44 11.44
C GLY A 205 -3.72 -23.20 12.90
#